data_AF-A0A9P7GQ88-F1
#
_entry.id   AF-A0A9P7GQ88-F1
#
_cell.length_a   1.000
_cell.length_b   1.000
_cell.length_c   1.000
_cell.angle_alpha   90.00
_cell.angle_beta   90.00
_cell.angle_gamma   90.00
#
_symmetry.space_group_name_H-M   'P 1'
#
loop_
_entity.id
_entity.type
_entity.pdbx_description
1 polymer ?
#
loop_
_entity_poly.entity_id
_entity_poly.type
_entity_poly.pdbx_seq_one_letter_code
_entity_poly.pdbx_strand_id
1 'polypeptide(L)'
;MFLSSVFPEGPSSSHVMHIMVSDPEVLGGAPAAIFNPALAALQSRLNHLDEVQVDSQDITNATEYLDAASRTYRDENIRERVIKQNVNVAIGRHGSWNLKLDWADGIKASCCWWHEDFLVMVMELKNTVGLDGNPLVQAIADYAKIISQEKYKPFRDFCNFPTVLLGIAENRIDTSMAVCIGEIHVTKLLTLDVIVGFLASDNIIHLARVFKALFSAMYIAALDGIENDVLVKFITRYDEKAHSILADAGFAPKLHFCARVVGGLYMVVMGRVDGKSVWELQVDDEPIPAVVLEQVSNAIGLLHEENIVFGDLRESNILYDASKSRAVVVEFDWAGIHDVDRYPATLNRANGHGMLFRMVLCSKSMICGNSNA
;
A
#
# COMPACT_ATOMS: atom_id res chain seq x y z
N MET A 1 -0.02 -1.57 -26.84
CA MET A 1 0.46 -2.78 -27.55
C MET A 1 -0.19 -3.98 -26.86
N PHE A 2 -1.04 -4.76 -27.54
CA PHE A 2 -1.68 -5.92 -26.93
C PHE A 2 -0.61 -7.01 -26.71
N LEU A 3 -0.26 -7.31 -25.47
CA LEU A 3 0.50 -8.51 -25.14
C LEU A 3 -0.48 -9.68 -25.05
N SER A 4 -0.78 -10.31 -26.18
CA SER A 4 -1.44 -11.61 -26.18
C SER A 4 -0.39 -12.73 -26.00
N SER A 5 -0.47 -13.40 -24.85
CA SER A 5 0.06 -14.73 -24.50
C SER A 5 1.57 -15.02 -24.53
N VAL A 6 2.14 -15.41 -23.36
CA VAL A 6 3.04 -16.57 -23.21
C VAL A 6 2.87 -17.15 -21.79
N PHE A 7 1.96 -18.10 -21.60
CA PHE A 7 2.03 -19.01 -20.45
C PHE A 7 1.71 -20.43 -20.93
N PRO A 8 2.55 -21.44 -20.61
CA PRO A 8 2.27 -22.83 -20.94
C PRO A 8 1.08 -23.31 -20.10
N GLU A 9 0.12 -23.96 -20.75
CA GLU A 9 -1.05 -24.57 -20.10
C GLU A 9 -0.59 -25.65 -19.12
N GLY A 10 -0.63 -25.32 -17.82
CA GLY A 10 -0.60 -26.29 -16.74
C GLY A 10 -2.01 -26.83 -16.46
N PRO A 11 -2.17 -28.11 -16.11
CA PRO A 11 -3.49 -28.71 -15.97
C PRO A 11 -4.04 -28.41 -14.57
N SER A 12 -4.59 -27.21 -14.36
CA SER A 12 -5.84 -26.97 -13.61
C SER A 12 -6.10 -25.48 -13.38
N SER A 13 -7.36 -25.10 -13.56
CA SER A 13 -7.98 -23.79 -13.34
C SER A 13 -7.92 -22.79 -14.51
N SER A 14 -9.05 -22.77 -15.22
CA SER A 14 -9.39 -21.94 -16.36
C SER A 14 -9.92 -20.57 -15.91
N HIS A 15 -9.05 -19.58 -15.75
CA HIS A 15 -9.39 -18.15 -15.85
C HIS A 15 -8.16 -17.41 -16.39
N VAL A 16 -8.10 -17.18 -17.69
CA VAL A 16 -7.05 -16.35 -18.30
C VAL A 16 -7.40 -14.89 -18.02
N MET A 17 -6.65 -14.22 -17.15
CA MET A 17 -6.76 -12.77 -16.98
C MET A 17 -6.00 -12.07 -18.12
N HIS A 18 -6.69 -11.22 -18.88
CA HIS A 18 -6.06 -10.40 -19.90
C HIS A 18 -5.32 -9.22 -19.26
N ILE A 19 -4.12 -8.90 -19.77
CA ILE A 19 -3.30 -7.78 -19.30
C ILE A 19 -3.32 -6.67 -20.35
N MET A 20 -3.85 -5.52 -19.95
CA MET A 20 -3.95 -4.29 -20.72
C MET A 20 -2.88 -3.32 -20.24
N VAL A 21 -1.81 -3.18 -21.02
CA VAL A 21 -0.75 -2.21 -20.74
C VAL A 21 -1.05 -0.90 -21.45
N SER A 22 -1.32 0.12 -20.65
CA SER A 22 -1.46 1.51 -21.06
C SER A 22 -0.14 2.26 -20.84
N ASP A 23 0.28 2.98 -21.86
CA ASP A 23 1.34 3.97 -21.77
C ASP A 23 0.66 5.35 -21.72
N PRO A 24 0.98 6.24 -20.77
CA PRO A 24 0.44 7.60 -20.74
C PRO A 24 0.57 8.33 -22.09
N GLU A 25 1.57 8.00 -22.90
CA GLU A 25 1.83 8.61 -24.21
C GLU A 25 1.12 7.91 -25.39
N VAL A 26 0.60 6.69 -25.20
CA VAL A 26 -0.02 5.88 -26.26
C VAL A 26 -1.47 5.57 -25.92
N LEU A 27 -2.41 6.13 -26.69
CA LEU A 27 -3.86 5.87 -26.59
C LEU A 27 -4.18 4.37 -26.69
N GLY A 28 -4.23 3.67 -25.56
CA GLY A 28 -4.60 2.27 -25.48
C GLY A 28 -4.92 1.85 -24.05
N GLY A 29 -6.20 1.81 -23.70
CA GLY A 29 -6.71 1.42 -22.38
C GLY A 29 -6.85 2.60 -21.41
N ALA A 30 -7.85 2.52 -20.53
CA ALA A 30 -8.04 3.52 -19.48
C ALA A 30 -6.92 3.40 -18.42
N PRO A 31 -6.26 4.49 -17.99
CA PRO A 31 -5.17 4.43 -17.03
C PRO A 31 -5.61 3.83 -15.69
N ALA A 32 -4.79 2.96 -15.08
CA ALA A 32 -5.06 2.32 -13.80
C ALA A 32 -5.38 3.33 -12.67
N ALA A 33 -4.82 4.54 -12.74
CA ALA A 33 -5.07 5.63 -11.78
C ALA A 33 -6.55 6.02 -11.67
N ILE A 34 -7.32 5.97 -12.75
CA ILE A 34 -8.74 6.39 -12.68
C ILE A 34 -9.57 5.48 -11.77
N PHE A 35 -9.07 4.27 -11.52
CA PHE A 35 -9.74 3.27 -10.71
C PHE A 35 -9.25 3.26 -9.26
N ASN A 36 -8.19 4.00 -8.91
CA ASN A 36 -7.73 4.10 -7.55
C ASN A 36 -7.08 5.48 -7.28
N PRO A 37 -7.67 6.33 -6.43
CA PRO A 37 -7.14 7.67 -6.22
C PRO A 37 -5.83 7.74 -5.42
N ALA A 38 -5.43 6.69 -4.69
CA ALA A 38 -4.08 6.65 -4.13
C ALA A 38 -3.03 6.48 -5.26
N LEU A 39 -3.33 5.60 -6.22
CA LEU A 39 -2.54 5.46 -7.43
C LEU A 39 -2.59 6.73 -8.32
N ALA A 40 -3.74 7.42 -8.39
CA ALA A 40 -3.84 8.71 -9.09
C ALA A 40 -3.00 9.80 -8.41
N ALA A 41 -3.02 9.88 -7.07
CA ALA A 41 -2.20 10.81 -6.32
C ALA A 41 -0.70 10.50 -6.51
N LEU A 42 -0.31 9.22 -6.54
CA LEU A 42 1.04 8.81 -6.88
C LEU A 42 1.43 9.26 -8.30
N GLN A 43 0.58 8.97 -9.29
CA GLN A 43 0.81 9.39 -10.67
C GLN A 43 0.96 10.91 -10.78
N SER A 44 0.08 11.68 -10.12
CA SER A 44 0.15 13.13 -10.08
C SER A 44 1.47 13.62 -9.49
N ARG A 45 1.93 13.04 -8.37
CA ARG A 45 3.21 13.41 -7.75
C ARG A 45 4.42 13.06 -8.62
N LEU A 46 4.40 11.90 -9.28
CA LEU A 46 5.48 11.51 -10.20
C LEU A 46 5.52 12.40 -11.46
N ASN A 47 4.37 12.94 -11.89
CA ASN A 47 4.31 13.90 -13.00
C ASN A 47 4.79 15.31 -12.61
N HIS A 48 4.81 15.65 -11.32
CA HIS A 48 5.19 16.97 -10.79
C HIS A 48 6.29 16.83 -9.72
N LEU A 49 7.34 16.05 -10.03
CA LEU A 49 8.42 15.75 -9.07
C LEU A 49 9.16 17.00 -8.59
N ASP A 50 9.17 18.06 -9.38
CA ASP A 50 9.75 19.36 -9.04
C ASP A 50 9.09 20.03 -7.84
N GLU A 51 7.81 19.72 -7.57
CA GLU A 51 7.06 20.22 -6.42
C GLU A 51 7.34 19.40 -5.14
N VAL A 52 7.85 18.18 -5.28
CA VAL A 52 8.15 17.30 -4.15
C VAL A 52 9.36 17.84 -3.37
N GLN A 53 9.11 18.22 -2.12
CA GLN A 53 10.15 18.70 -1.21
C GLN A 53 10.91 17.51 -0.61
N VAL A 54 12.24 17.61 -0.64
CA VAL A 54 13.16 16.60 -0.09
C VAL A 54 14.10 17.27 0.90
N ASP A 55 14.39 16.56 1.98
CA ASP A 55 15.33 17.02 3.00
C ASP A 55 16.74 16.39 2.82
N SER A 56 17.66 16.71 3.72
CA SER A 56 19.03 16.18 3.68
C SER A 56 19.10 14.66 3.87
N GLN A 57 18.16 14.07 4.60
CA GLN A 57 18.11 12.62 4.82
C GLN A 57 17.63 11.91 3.55
N ASP A 58 16.61 12.46 2.88
CA ASP A 58 16.13 11.96 1.59
C ASP A 58 17.27 11.94 0.54
N ILE A 59 18.06 13.01 0.47
CA ILE A 59 19.23 13.12 -0.41
C ILE A 59 20.30 12.09 -0.05
N THR A 60 20.55 11.87 1.25
CA THR A 60 21.53 10.88 1.72
C THR A 60 21.11 9.48 1.32
N ASN A 61 19.84 9.11 1.56
CA ASN A 61 19.28 7.81 1.20
C ASN A 61 19.36 7.55 -0.31
N ALA A 62 19.04 8.57 -1.13
CA ALA A 62 19.16 8.48 -2.58
C ALA A 62 20.62 8.33 -3.05
N THR A 63 21.55 9.04 -2.41
CA THR A 63 22.99 8.93 -2.70
C THR A 63 23.52 7.53 -2.41
N GLU A 64 23.16 6.96 -1.25
CA GLU A 64 23.53 5.60 -0.87
C GLU A 64 22.97 4.57 -1.84
N TYR A 65 21.69 4.71 -2.25
CA TYR A 65 21.10 3.86 -3.27
C TYR A 65 21.85 3.95 -4.60
N LEU A 66 22.17 5.16 -5.07
CA LEU A 66 22.89 5.35 -6.33
C LEU A 66 24.28 4.70 -6.29
N ASP A 67 25.03 4.89 -5.20
CA ASP A 67 26.33 4.25 -5.03
C ASP A 67 26.21 2.73 -5.12
N ALA A 68 25.22 2.13 -4.44
CA ALA A 68 24.95 0.70 -4.52
C ALA A 68 24.55 0.28 -5.95
N ALA A 69 23.56 0.93 -6.55
CA ALA A 69 23.02 0.57 -7.86
C ALA A 69 24.05 0.70 -9.01
N SER A 70 25.03 1.59 -8.87
CA SER A 70 26.10 1.80 -9.86
C SER A 70 27.16 0.70 -9.92
N ARG A 71 27.21 -0.18 -8.91
CA ARG A 71 28.21 -1.25 -8.82
C ARG A 71 27.81 -2.44 -9.69
N THR A 72 28.82 -3.14 -10.21
CA THR A 72 28.63 -4.42 -10.88
C THR A 72 28.66 -5.58 -9.87
N TYR A 73 27.74 -6.51 -10.00
CA TYR A 73 27.61 -7.66 -9.10
C TYR A 73 27.81 -8.97 -9.86
N ARG A 74 28.38 -9.98 -9.19
CA ARG A 74 28.62 -11.30 -9.81
C ARG A 74 27.34 -12.12 -9.96
N ASP A 75 26.40 -11.94 -9.04
CA ASP A 75 25.10 -12.62 -9.04
C ASP A 75 24.02 -11.75 -8.36
N GLU A 76 22.75 -12.05 -8.66
CA GLU A 76 21.58 -11.27 -8.22
C GLU A 76 21.38 -11.33 -6.69
N ASN A 77 21.79 -12.41 -6.01
CA ASN A 77 21.64 -12.52 -4.55
C ASN A 77 22.62 -11.59 -3.81
N ILE A 78 23.83 -11.40 -4.34
CA ILE A 78 24.75 -10.39 -3.79
C ILE A 78 24.17 -9.00 -3.99
N ARG A 79 23.69 -8.71 -5.20
CA ARG A 79 23.08 -7.42 -5.52
C ARG A 79 21.94 -7.13 -4.56
N GLU A 80 20.97 -8.04 -4.47
CA GLU A 80 19.82 -7.93 -3.57
C GLU A 80 20.23 -7.61 -2.14
N ARG A 81 21.19 -8.35 -1.55
CA ARG A 81 21.67 -8.11 -0.19
C ARG A 81 22.21 -6.70 0.03
N VAL A 82 22.85 -6.11 -0.98
CA VAL A 82 23.43 -4.76 -0.89
C VAL A 82 22.37 -3.67 -1.02
N ILE A 83 21.45 -3.78 -1.98
CA ILE A 83 20.41 -2.75 -2.19
C ILE A 83 19.18 -2.91 -1.30
N LYS A 84 19.00 -4.07 -0.64
CA LYS A 84 17.83 -4.36 0.21
C LYS A 84 17.56 -3.27 1.24
N GLN A 85 18.59 -2.84 1.97
CA GLN A 85 18.39 -1.82 3.00
C GLN A 85 18.01 -0.48 2.37
N ASN A 86 18.67 -0.10 1.28
CA ASN A 86 18.43 1.16 0.58
C ASN A 86 17.00 1.21 0.02
N VAL A 87 16.50 0.09 -0.53
CA VAL A 87 15.11 -0.02 -1.01
C VAL A 87 14.12 0.04 0.16
N ASN A 88 14.36 -0.68 1.26
CA ASN A 88 13.47 -0.60 2.43
C ASN A 88 13.38 0.83 2.99
N VAL A 89 14.51 1.55 3.02
CA VAL A 89 14.55 2.96 3.45
C VAL A 89 13.82 3.85 2.44
N ALA A 90 14.03 3.66 1.15
CA ALA A 90 13.37 4.41 0.08
C ALA A 90 11.84 4.25 0.08
N ILE A 91 11.36 3.03 0.29
CA ILE A 91 9.93 2.71 0.42
C ILE A 91 9.42 3.06 1.83
N GLY A 92 10.33 3.24 2.79
CA GLY A 92 10.07 3.52 4.21
C GLY A 92 9.42 2.38 4.98
N ARG A 93 9.52 1.14 4.48
CA ARG A 93 9.00 -0.07 5.11
C ARG A 93 9.78 -1.32 4.73
N HIS A 94 9.83 -2.27 5.65
CA HIS A 94 10.37 -3.60 5.39
C HIS A 94 9.44 -4.41 4.49
N GLY A 95 9.97 -4.84 3.34
CA GLY A 95 9.29 -5.80 2.48
C GLY A 95 9.63 -7.25 2.84
N SER A 96 8.84 -8.16 2.29
CA SER A 96 9.04 -9.61 2.36
C SER A 96 9.96 -10.06 1.22
N TRP A 97 11.26 -10.01 1.46
CA TRP A 97 12.30 -10.37 0.50
C TRP A 97 12.40 -11.89 0.32
N ASN A 98 12.53 -12.36 -0.92
CA ASN A 98 12.71 -13.78 -1.26
C ASN A 98 11.62 -14.73 -0.71
N LEU A 99 10.45 -14.20 -0.36
CA LEU A 99 9.34 -15.00 0.18
C LEU A 99 8.78 -15.87 -0.94
N LYS A 100 8.84 -17.19 -0.74
CA LYS A 100 8.19 -18.14 -1.64
C LYS A 100 6.70 -18.24 -1.29
N LEU A 101 5.85 -17.91 -2.25
CA LEU A 101 4.40 -18.00 -2.11
C LEU A 101 3.93 -19.38 -2.55
N ASP A 102 4.03 -20.37 -1.66
CA ASP A 102 3.63 -21.76 -1.98
C ASP A 102 2.14 -21.88 -2.37
N TRP A 103 1.29 -20.97 -1.88
CA TRP A 103 -0.13 -20.89 -2.25
C TRP A 103 -0.39 -20.22 -3.62
N ALA A 104 0.65 -19.65 -4.24
CA ALA A 104 0.60 -19.00 -5.55
C ALA A 104 1.67 -19.59 -6.47
N ASP A 105 1.59 -20.89 -6.75
CA ASP A 105 2.49 -21.61 -7.67
C ASP A 105 3.99 -21.49 -7.36
N GLY A 106 4.33 -21.22 -6.09
CA GLY A 106 5.71 -21.03 -5.67
C GLY A 106 6.38 -19.78 -6.22
N ILE A 107 5.59 -18.75 -6.58
CA ILE A 107 6.13 -17.42 -6.96
C ILE A 107 7.16 -16.97 -5.95
N LYS A 108 8.25 -16.42 -6.46
CA LYS A 108 9.36 -15.93 -5.66
C LYS A 108 9.86 -14.60 -6.23
N ALA A 109 9.02 -13.58 -6.06
CA ALA A 109 9.43 -12.21 -6.36
C ALA A 109 10.61 -11.80 -5.48
N SER A 110 11.44 -10.89 -6.00
CA SER A 110 12.57 -10.35 -5.24
C SER A 110 12.11 -9.73 -3.90
N CYS A 111 11.03 -8.97 -3.93
CA CYS A 111 10.39 -8.46 -2.71
C CYS A 111 8.90 -8.16 -2.92
N CYS A 112 8.08 -8.46 -1.91
CA CYS A 112 6.68 -8.05 -1.85
C CYS A 112 6.38 -7.26 -0.58
N TRP A 113 5.60 -6.20 -0.70
CA TRP A 113 4.97 -5.52 0.44
C TRP A 113 3.51 -5.90 0.47
N TRP A 114 3.05 -6.27 1.65
CA TRP A 114 1.69 -6.76 1.89
C TRP A 114 1.00 -5.85 2.89
N HIS A 115 -0.31 -5.73 2.73
CA HIS A 115 -1.20 -5.27 3.78
C HIS A 115 -2.16 -6.40 4.12
N GLU A 116 -2.05 -6.95 5.33
CA GLU A 116 -2.75 -8.17 5.70
C GLU A 116 -2.49 -9.24 4.61
N ASP A 117 -3.55 -9.71 3.96
CA ASP A 117 -3.48 -10.68 2.87
C ASP A 117 -3.38 -10.06 1.47
N PHE A 118 -3.29 -8.74 1.30
CA PHE A 118 -3.35 -8.08 -0.01
C PHE A 118 -1.99 -7.52 -0.46
N LEU A 119 -1.65 -7.78 -1.71
CA LEU A 119 -0.41 -7.28 -2.29
C LEU A 119 -0.50 -5.77 -2.53
N VAL A 120 0.43 -5.04 -1.94
CA VAL A 120 0.54 -3.59 -2.05
C VAL A 120 1.55 -3.20 -3.12
N MET A 121 2.71 -3.83 -3.08
CA MET A 121 3.78 -3.59 -4.02
C MET A 121 4.52 -4.89 -4.26
N VAL A 122 4.87 -5.12 -5.52
CA VAL A 122 5.80 -6.20 -5.88
C VAL A 122 6.97 -5.58 -6.63
N MET A 123 8.16 -6.01 -6.23
CA MET A 123 9.41 -5.61 -6.85
C MET A 123 10.11 -6.83 -7.40
N GLU A 124 10.61 -6.68 -8.61
CA GLU A 124 11.58 -7.58 -9.20
C GLU A 124 12.91 -6.89 -9.46
N LEU A 125 13.97 -7.61 -9.14
CA LEU A 125 15.33 -7.15 -9.22
C LEU A 125 16.12 -8.06 -10.16
N LYS A 126 16.79 -7.45 -11.13
CA LYS A 126 17.72 -8.13 -12.03
C LYS A 126 19.08 -7.46 -12.03
N ASN A 127 20.12 -8.23 -12.35
CA ASN A 127 21.45 -7.64 -12.52
C ASN A 127 21.48 -6.71 -13.73
N THR A 128 20.96 -7.17 -14.87
CA THR A 128 20.93 -6.48 -16.17
C THR A 128 19.60 -6.71 -16.86
N VAL A 129 19.08 -5.70 -17.56
CA VAL A 129 17.84 -5.83 -18.34
C VAL A 129 18.05 -6.83 -19.48
N GLY A 130 17.20 -7.85 -19.57
CA GLY A 130 17.10 -8.74 -20.73
C GLY A 130 18.01 -9.97 -20.73
N LEU A 131 18.93 -10.10 -19.77
CA LEU A 131 19.70 -11.34 -19.58
C LEU A 131 18.86 -12.46 -18.94
N ASP A 132 17.97 -12.11 -18.01
CA ASP A 132 17.03 -13.03 -17.34
C ASP A 132 15.59 -12.48 -17.38
N GLY A 133 15.26 -11.79 -18.47
CA GLY A 133 13.97 -11.14 -18.66
C GLY A 133 13.95 -9.66 -18.26
N ASN A 134 12.76 -9.05 -18.38
CA ASN A 134 12.53 -7.68 -17.94
C ASN A 134 11.92 -7.70 -16.53
N PRO A 135 12.50 -7.00 -15.54
CA PRO A 135 12.04 -7.08 -14.15
C PRO A 135 10.60 -6.57 -14.00
N LEU A 136 10.22 -5.49 -14.68
CA LEU A 136 8.85 -4.97 -14.62
C LEU A 136 7.84 -5.97 -15.20
N VAL A 137 8.15 -6.60 -16.34
CA VAL A 137 7.28 -7.64 -16.94
C VAL A 137 7.13 -8.83 -16.00
N GLN A 138 8.20 -9.23 -15.31
CA GLN A 138 8.15 -10.28 -14.30
C GLN A 138 7.27 -9.88 -13.11
N ALA A 139 7.39 -8.64 -12.61
CA ALA A 139 6.53 -8.12 -11.54
C ALA A 139 5.05 -8.09 -11.95
N ILE A 140 4.74 -7.72 -13.20
CA ILE A 140 3.38 -7.79 -13.76
C ILE A 140 2.86 -9.25 -13.75
N ALA A 141 3.70 -10.20 -14.20
CA ALA A 141 3.32 -11.61 -14.25
C ALA A 141 3.08 -12.20 -12.85
N ASP A 142 3.92 -11.83 -11.88
CA ASP A 142 3.79 -12.26 -10.49
C ASP A 142 2.52 -11.69 -9.85
N TYR A 143 2.26 -10.40 -10.01
CA TYR A 143 0.99 -9.79 -9.59
C TYR A 143 -0.20 -10.52 -10.21
N ALA A 144 -0.20 -10.74 -11.53
CA ALA A 144 -1.28 -11.40 -12.24
C ALA A 144 -1.55 -12.80 -11.69
N LYS A 145 -0.51 -13.60 -11.46
CA LYS A 145 -0.64 -14.94 -10.87
C LYS A 145 -1.14 -14.88 -9.43
N ILE A 146 -0.65 -13.94 -8.62
CA ILE A 146 -1.08 -13.75 -7.22
C ILE A 146 -2.59 -13.54 -7.18
N ILE A 147 -3.13 -12.55 -7.91
CA ILE A 147 -4.57 -12.24 -7.88
C ILE A 147 -5.44 -13.29 -8.59
N SER A 148 -4.84 -14.12 -9.44
CA SER A 148 -5.49 -15.25 -10.12
C SER A 148 -5.69 -16.48 -9.23
N GLN A 149 -5.07 -16.52 -8.04
CA GLN A 149 -5.26 -17.63 -7.10
C GLN A 149 -6.67 -17.68 -6.51
N GLU A 150 -7.17 -18.88 -6.23
CA GLU A 150 -8.50 -19.11 -5.64
C GLU A 150 -8.72 -18.34 -4.33
N LYS A 151 -7.64 -18.10 -3.54
CA LYS A 151 -7.67 -17.25 -2.34
C LYS A 151 -8.32 -15.89 -2.59
N TYR A 152 -8.08 -15.27 -3.76
CA TYR A 152 -8.61 -13.94 -4.07
C TYR A 152 -9.92 -13.92 -4.83
N LYS A 153 -10.39 -15.08 -5.30
CA LYS A 153 -11.64 -15.18 -6.06
C LYS A 153 -12.85 -14.55 -5.37
N PRO A 154 -13.07 -14.73 -4.04
CA PRO A 154 -14.18 -14.08 -3.34
C PRO A 154 -14.13 -12.55 -3.36
N PHE A 155 -12.97 -11.95 -3.62
CA PHE A 155 -12.78 -10.52 -3.61
C PHE A 155 -12.82 -9.90 -5.01
N ARG A 156 -12.77 -10.67 -6.11
CA ARG A 156 -12.63 -10.10 -7.48
C ARG A 156 -13.81 -9.27 -7.95
N ASP A 157 -15.01 -9.59 -7.48
CA ASP A 157 -16.20 -8.79 -7.76
C ASP A 157 -16.20 -7.47 -6.97
N PHE A 158 -15.31 -7.38 -5.99
CA PHE A 158 -15.34 -6.39 -4.94
C PHE A 158 -14.05 -5.57 -4.81
N CYS A 159 -12.97 -5.98 -5.47
CA CYS A 159 -11.64 -5.46 -5.24
C CYS A 159 -10.97 -5.28 -6.59
N ASN A 160 -10.39 -4.09 -6.81
CA ASN A 160 -9.56 -3.85 -7.97
C ASN A 160 -8.07 -4.10 -7.74
N PHE A 161 -7.68 -4.71 -6.62
CA PHE A 161 -6.31 -5.11 -6.26
C PHE A 161 -5.23 -4.10 -6.66
N PRO A 162 -5.32 -2.84 -6.19
CA PRO A 162 -4.40 -1.81 -6.61
C PRO A 162 -2.99 -2.10 -6.08
N THR A 163 -2.01 -2.07 -6.96
CA THR A 163 -0.61 -2.32 -6.60
C THR A 163 0.34 -1.39 -7.33
N VAL A 164 1.51 -1.15 -6.73
CA VAL A 164 2.67 -0.56 -7.39
C VAL A 164 3.59 -1.70 -7.85
N LEU A 165 4.07 -1.63 -9.09
CA LEU A 165 4.98 -2.59 -9.68
C LEU A 165 6.33 -1.92 -9.88
N LEU A 166 7.37 -2.50 -9.31
CA LEU A 166 8.73 -1.96 -9.36
C LEU A 166 9.65 -2.94 -10.08
N GLY A 167 10.27 -2.50 -11.17
CA GLY A 167 11.33 -3.24 -11.84
C GLY A 167 12.67 -2.53 -11.64
N ILE A 168 13.66 -3.22 -11.08
CA ILE A 168 15.01 -2.66 -10.91
C ILE A 168 16.00 -3.51 -11.68
N ALA A 169 16.80 -2.87 -12.53
CA ALA A 169 17.92 -3.53 -13.20
C ALA A 169 19.02 -2.51 -13.50
N GLU A 170 20.29 -2.88 -13.28
CA GLU A 170 21.40 -1.93 -13.42
C GLU A 170 21.15 -0.64 -12.63
N ASN A 171 21.26 0.51 -13.27
CA ASN A 171 20.90 1.79 -12.69
C ASN A 171 19.50 2.26 -13.10
N ARG A 172 18.68 1.37 -13.67
CA ARG A 172 17.31 1.66 -14.10
C ARG A 172 16.30 1.24 -13.05
N ILE A 173 15.35 2.13 -12.79
CA ILE A 173 14.15 1.89 -12.00
C ILE A 173 12.93 2.13 -12.89
N ASP A 174 12.15 1.09 -13.11
CA ASP A 174 10.86 1.16 -13.78
C ASP A 174 9.74 1.09 -12.74
N THR A 175 8.88 2.10 -12.71
CA THR A 175 7.71 2.14 -11.83
C THR A 175 6.45 2.11 -12.67
N SER A 176 5.54 1.19 -12.33
CA SER A 176 4.19 1.14 -12.87
C SER A 176 3.18 0.94 -11.75
N MET A 177 1.92 1.07 -12.09
CA MET A 177 0.80 0.72 -11.22
C MET A 177 -0.11 -0.27 -11.93
N ALA A 178 -0.81 -1.09 -11.17
CA ALA A 178 -1.78 -2.01 -11.72
C ALA A 178 -3.06 -2.09 -10.89
N VAL A 179 -4.17 -2.39 -11.57
CA VAL A 179 -5.47 -2.73 -10.99
C VAL A 179 -6.11 -3.86 -11.79
N CYS A 180 -6.97 -4.65 -11.17
CA CYS A 180 -7.70 -5.76 -11.80
C CYS A 180 -9.21 -5.51 -11.77
N ILE A 181 -9.84 -5.29 -12.92
CA ILE A 181 -11.28 -4.97 -13.06
C ILE A 181 -11.89 -5.91 -14.10
N GLY A 182 -11.77 -7.20 -13.83
CA GLY A 182 -11.98 -8.28 -14.81
C GLY A 182 -10.74 -8.52 -15.66
N GLU A 183 -10.17 -7.46 -16.23
CA GLU A 183 -8.84 -7.46 -16.85
C GLU A 183 -7.85 -6.70 -15.97
N ILE A 184 -6.56 -7.02 -16.10
CA ILE A 184 -5.48 -6.33 -15.42
C ILE A 184 -5.08 -5.11 -16.24
N HIS A 185 -5.27 -3.92 -15.69
CA HIS A 185 -4.79 -2.67 -16.28
C HIS A 185 -3.48 -2.29 -15.65
N VAL A 186 -2.43 -2.18 -16.45
CA VAL A 186 -1.12 -1.68 -16.03
C VAL A 186 -0.91 -0.32 -16.67
N THR A 187 -0.44 0.65 -15.88
CA THR A 187 -0.02 1.95 -16.39
C THR A 187 1.40 2.21 -15.96
N LYS A 188 2.26 2.48 -16.95
CA LYS A 188 3.62 2.93 -16.70
C LYS A 188 3.60 4.32 -16.08
N LEU A 189 4.35 4.51 -15.00
CA LEU A 189 4.43 5.79 -14.29
C LEU A 189 5.74 6.51 -14.60
N LEU A 190 6.85 5.81 -14.49
CA LEU A 190 8.18 6.39 -14.62
C LEU A 190 9.19 5.33 -15.07
N THR A 191 10.13 5.71 -15.93
CA THR A 191 11.42 5.03 -16.07
C THR A 191 12.48 6.03 -15.67
N LEU A 192 13.30 5.66 -14.69
CA LEU A 192 14.41 6.47 -14.21
C LEU A 192 15.72 5.75 -14.48
N ASP A 193 16.57 6.35 -15.30
CA ASP A 193 17.96 5.92 -15.49
C ASP A 193 18.88 6.76 -14.60
N VAL A 194 19.38 6.17 -13.52
CA VAL A 194 20.22 6.88 -12.55
C VAL A 194 21.68 6.88 -13.03
N ILE A 195 22.05 7.87 -13.84
CA ILE A 195 23.39 7.96 -14.43
C ILE A 195 24.37 8.57 -13.41
N VAL A 196 25.51 7.92 -13.20
CA VAL A 196 26.65 8.47 -12.45
C VAL A 196 27.50 9.31 -13.41
N GLY A 197 27.63 10.62 -13.18
CA GLY A 197 28.37 11.53 -14.06
C GLY A 197 28.18 13.01 -13.73
N PHE A 198 28.35 13.90 -14.72
CA PHE A 198 28.23 15.36 -14.56
C PHE A 198 26.89 15.84 -13.98
N LEU A 199 25.83 15.03 -14.08
CA LEU A 199 24.49 15.31 -13.56
C LEU A 199 24.16 14.53 -12.28
N ALA A 200 25.16 13.95 -11.59
CA ALA A 200 24.92 13.10 -10.42
C ALA A 200 24.14 13.83 -9.31
N SER A 201 24.39 15.12 -9.08
CA SER A 201 23.64 15.91 -8.10
C SER A 201 22.16 16.04 -8.46
N ASP A 202 21.84 16.31 -9.73
CA ASP A 202 20.46 16.46 -10.19
C ASP A 202 19.73 15.12 -10.17
N ASN A 203 20.43 14.04 -10.55
CA ASN A 203 19.91 12.68 -10.49
C ASN A 203 19.65 12.21 -9.06
N ILE A 204 20.49 12.60 -8.09
CA ILE A 204 20.27 12.30 -6.67
C ILE A 204 19.03 13.02 -6.15
N ILE A 205 18.85 14.31 -6.46
CA ILE A 205 17.66 15.06 -6.05
C ILE A 205 16.40 14.48 -6.71
N HIS A 206 16.48 14.14 -7.99
CA HIS A 206 15.36 13.54 -8.71
C HIS A 206 15.00 12.16 -8.15
N LEU A 207 16.00 11.31 -7.87
CA LEU A 207 15.82 10.01 -7.22
C LEU A 207 15.22 10.16 -5.82
N ALA A 208 15.71 11.11 -5.02
CA ALA A 208 15.16 11.40 -3.69
C ALA A 208 13.68 11.78 -3.76
N ARG A 209 13.30 12.60 -4.74
CA ARG A 209 11.88 12.98 -4.98
C ARG A 209 11.03 11.79 -5.40
N VAL A 210 11.56 10.90 -6.23
CA VAL A 210 10.87 9.65 -6.62
C VAL A 210 10.66 8.76 -5.41
N PHE A 211 11.69 8.54 -4.60
CA PHE A 211 11.58 7.78 -3.35
C PHE A 211 10.56 8.42 -2.39
N LYS A 212 10.60 9.74 -2.23
CA LYS A 212 9.63 10.48 -1.41
C LYS A 212 8.21 10.34 -1.93
N ALA A 213 8.02 10.38 -3.25
CA ALA A 213 6.72 10.19 -3.88
C ALA A 213 6.19 8.76 -3.67
N LEU A 214 7.05 7.74 -3.82
CA LEU A 214 6.72 6.34 -3.55
C LEU A 214 6.38 6.10 -2.08
N PHE A 215 7.16 6.67 -1.16
CA PHE A 215 6.89 6.67 0.28
C PHE A 215 5.53 7.29 0.61
N SER A 216 5.24 8.46 0.02
CA SER A 216 4.04 9.25 0.31
C SER A 216 2.79 8.80 -0.45
N ALA A 217 2.96 7.94 -1.47
CA ALA A 217 1.88 7.24 -2.18
C ALA A 217 1.03 6.38 -1.24
N MET A 218 1.60 6.07 -0.07
CA MET A 218 1.06 5.19 0.93
C MET A 218 0.49 6.04 2.09
N TYR A 219 -0.58 6.80 1.79
CA TYR A 219 -1.57 7.48 2.67
C TYR A 219 -1.17 8.72 3.48
N ILE A 220 -1.18 9.89 2.83
CA ILE A 220 -1.45 11.19 3.48
C ILE A 220 -2.22 12.08 2.50
N ALA A 221 -3.34 12.66 2.94
CA ALA A 221 -4.05 13.72 2.23
C ALA A 221 -4.08 14.98 3.12
N ALA A 222 -3.89 16.15 2.53
CA ALA A 222 -4.18 17.44 3.18
C ALA A 222 -5.58 17.88 2.75
N LEU A 223 -6.41 18.35 3.69
CA LEU A 223 -7.68 19.01 3.39
C LEU A 223 -7.46 20.51 3.40
N ASP A 224 -7.83 21.21 2.32
CA ASP A 224 -7.78 22.68 2.26
C ASP A 224 -8.54 23.28 3.46
N GLY A 225 -7.83 24.07 4.27
CA GLY A 225 -8.39 24.74 5.44
C GLY A 225 -8.31 23.97 6.77
N ILE A 226 -7.68 22.79 6.82
CA ILE A 226 -7.36 22.08 8.06
C ILE A 226 -5.84 22.10 8.27
N GLU A 227 -5.38 22.62 9.40
CA GLU A 227 -3.94 22.76 9.72
C GLU A 227 -3.18 21.44 9.89
N ASN A 228 -3.87 20.30 9.99
CA ASN A 228 -3.26 18.98 10.24
C ASN A 228 -3.57 17.99 9.10
N ASP A 229 -2.57 17.18 8.76
CA ASP A 229 -2.68 16.03 7.86
C ASP A 229 -3.87 15.12 8.24
N VAL A 230 -4.58 14.61 7.23
CA VAL A 230 -5.63 13.61 7.42
C VAL A 230 -5.28 12.29 6.75
N LEU A 231 -5.78 11.22 7.36
CA LEU A 231 -5.69 9.87 6.88
C LEU A 231 -7.05 9.45 6.30
N VAL A 232 -7.03 8.94 5.07
CA VAL A 232 -8.24 8.52 4.36
C VAL A 232 -8.24 7.00 4.17
N LYS A 233 -9.21 6.31 4.77
CA LYS A 233 -9.43 4.87 4.67
C LYS A 233 -10.61 4.56 3.77
N PHE A 234 -10.51 3.44 3.05
CA PHE A 234 -11.63 2.85 2.36
C PHE A 234 -11.75 1.39 2.74
N ILE A 235 -12.90 1.02 3.28
CA ILE A 235 -13.05 -0.30 3.89
C ILE A 235 -14.48 -0.83 3.80
N THR A 236 -14.63 -2.15 3.71
CA THR A 236 -15.92 -2.84 3.59
C THR A 236 -16.79 -2.75 4.84
N ARG A 237 -16.16 -2.64 6.03
CA ARG A 237 -16.84 -2.52 7.32
C ARG A 237 -16.16 -1.44 8.15
N TYR A 238 -16.97 -0.61 8.78
CA TYR A 238 -16.49 0.41 9.70
C TYR A 238 -17.56 0.75 10.72
N ASP A 239 -17.20 0.81 11.99
CA ASP A 239 -18.10 1.28 13.04
C ASP A 239 -17.87 2.77 13.31
N GLU A 240 -18.64 3.59 12.60
CA GLU A 240 -18.64 5.05 12.75
C GLU A 240 -19.01 5.48 14.17
N LYS A 241 -19.96 4.76 14.81
CA LYS A 241 -20.45 5.10 16.14
C LYS A 241 -19.34 4.91 17.17
N ALA A 242 -18.67 3.75 17.14
CA ALA A 242 -17.55 3.44 18.03
C ALA A 242 -16.41 4.45 17.87
N HIS A 243 -16.04 4.79 16.63
CA HIS A 243 -15.01 5.79 16.38
C HIS A 243 -15.42 7.16 16.92
N SER A 244 -16.64 7.61 16.64
CA SER A 244 -17.12 8.92 17.09
C SER A 244 -17.11 9.04 18.62
N ILE A 245 -17.58 8.02 19.35
CA ILE A 245 -17.56 7.98 20.83
C ILE A 245 -16.14 8.19 21.36
N LEU A 246 -15.17 7.44 20.82
CA LEU A 246 -13.79 7.54 21.29
C LEU A 246 -13.10 8.83 20.82
N ALA A 247 -13.43 9.32 19.63
CA ALA A 247 -12.88 10.58 19.11
C ALA A 247 -13.32 11.76 19.96
N ASP A 248 -14.61 11.81 20.33
CA ASP A 248 -15.18 12.86 21.19
C ASP A 248 -14.58 12.84 22.61
N ALA A 249 -14.25 11.64 23.12
CA ALA A 249 -13.55 11.45 24.38
C ALA A 249 -12.02 11.64 24.30
N GLY A 250 -11.46 11.86 23.10
CA GLY A 250 -10.03 12.05 22.87
C GLY A 250 -9.19 10.76 22.80
N PHE A 251 -9.83 9.59 22.83
CA PHE A 251 -9.23 8.25 22.77
C PHE A 251 -9.14 7.66 21.35
N ALA A 252 -9.58 8.40 20.34
CA ALA A 252 -9.36 8.06 18.93
C ALA A 252 -8.91 9.31 18.16
N PRO A 253 -8.36 9.16 16.95
CA PRO A 253 -8.19 10.28 16.05
C PRO A 253 -9.52 10.98 15.79
N LYS A 254 -9.50 12.28 15.46
CA LYS A 254 -10.73 12.98 15.12
C LYS A 254 -11.31 12.39 13.85
N LEU A 255 -12.58 11.96 13.87
CA LEU A 255 -13.28 11.55 12.67
C LEU A 255 -13.83 12.79 11.94
N HIS A 256 -13.32 13.05 10.73
CA HIS A 256 -13.74 14.17 9.89
C HIS A 256 -14.88 13.80 8.94
N PHE A 257 -14.89 12.55 8.47
CA PHE A 257 -15.91 12.06 7.54
C PHE A 257 -16.02 10.55 7.65
N CYS A 258 -17.23 10.02 7.66
CA CYS A 258 -17.50 8.61 7.46
C CYS A 258 -18.78 8.48 6.64
N ALA A 259 -18.71 7.84 5.48
CA ALA A 259 -19.90 7.56 4.69
C ALA A 259 -19.70 6.35 3.80
N ARG A 260 -20.81 5.66 3.48
CA ARG A 260 -20.79 4.65 2.43
C ARG A 260 -20.61 5.33 1.08
N VAL A 261 -19.64 4.85 0.31
CA VAL A 261 -19.37 5.28 -1.06
C VAL A 261 -19.73 4.16 -2.04
N VAL A 262 -19.74 4.50 -3.33
CA VAL A 262 -20.02 3.56 -4.42
C VAL A 262 -19.19 2.29 -4.24
N GLY A 263 -19.86 1.16 -4.44
CA GLY A 263 -19.26 -0.15 -4.26
C GLY A 263 -19.54 -0.79 -2.88
N GLY A 264 -20.07 -0.06 -1.91
CA GLY A 264 -20.41 -0.62 -0.59
C GLY A 264 -19.30 -0.52 0.45
N LEU A 265 -18.23 0.21 0.13
CA LEU A 265 -17.19 0.62 1.08
C LEU A 265 -17.66 1.81 1.91
N TYR A 266 -17.08 1.96 3.09
CA TYR A 266 -16.95 3.22 3.80
C TYR A 266 -15.75 4.00 3.27
N MET A 267 -15.91 5.30 3.09
CA MET A 267 -14.81 6.26 3.08
C MET A 267 -14.73 6.87 4.47
N VAL A 268 -13.57 6.79 5.11
CA VAL A 268 -13.33 7.34 6.43
C VAL A 268 -12.18 8.33 6.32
N VAL A 269 -12.41 9.59 6.71
CA VAL A 269 -11.37 10.61 6.81
C VAL A 269 -11.19 10.90 8.29
N MET A 270 -9.99 10.73 8.80
CA MET A 270 -9.67 10.94 10.21
C MET A 270 -8.36 11.71 10.37
N GLY A 271 -8.16 12.35 11.52
CA GLY A 271 -6.93 13.07 11.81
C GLY A 271 -5.73 12.14 11.83
N ARG A 272 -4.58 12.60 11.36
CA ARG A 272 -3.32 11.88 11.55
C ARG A 272 -2.87 11.97 13.00
N VAL A 273 -2.30 10.87 13.52
CA VAL A 273 -1.68 10.83 14.84
C VAL A 273 -0.20 10.52 14.66
N ASP A 274 0.65 11.46 15.06
CA ASP A 274 2.10 11.28 15.08
C ASP A 274 2.51 10.58 16.39
N GLY A 275 2.30 9.26 16.43
CA GLY A 275 2.62 8.41 17.58
C GLY A 275 3.10 7.03 17.14
N LYS A 276 3.86 6.36 18.01
CA LYS A 276 4.29 4.96 17.80
C LYS A 276 3.21 4.01 18.28
N SER A 277 2.98 2.91 17.58
CA SER A 277 2.16 1.83 18.10
C SER A 277 2.79 1.18 19.32
N VAL A 278 1.99 0.57 20.20
CA VAL A 278 2.50 -0.19 21.35
C VAL A 278 3.42 -1.32 20.88
N TRP A 279 3.11 -1.92 19.73
CA TRP A 279 3.98 -2.93 19.14
C TRP A 279 5.35 -2.36 18.72
N GLU A 280 5.39 -1.18 18.09
CA GLU A 280 6.67 -0.53 17.75
C GLU A 280 7.50 -0.23 19.00
N LEU A 281 6.86 0.25 20.08
CA LEU A 281 7.54 0.44 21.37
C LEU A 281 8.15 -0.88 21.88
N GLN A 282 7.43 -2.00 21.77
CA GLN A 282 7.95 -3.32 22.18
C GLN A 282 9.13 -3.79 21.32
N VAL A 283 9.06 -3.58 19.99
CA VAL A 283 10.13 -3.95 19.07
C VAL A 283 11.39 -3.11 19.31
N ASP A 284 11.20 -1.84 19.63
CA ASP A 284 12.27 -0.90 19.92
C ASP A 284 12.83 -1.04 21.36
N ASP A 285 12.31 -1.99 22.16
CA ASP A 285 12.61 -2.16 23.60
C ASP A 285 12.39 -0.88 24.42
N GLU A 286 11.44 -0.06 23.98
CA GLU A 286 11.01 1.16 24.68
C GLU A 286 9.95 0.81 25.74
N PRO A 287 10.05 1.39 26.96
CA PRO A 287 9.08 1.12 28.01
C PRO A 287 7.70 1.64 27.64
N ILE A 288 6.69 0.76 27.63
CA ILE A 288 5.29 1.15 27.44
C ILE A 288 4.86 2.00 28.63
N PRO A 289 4.46 3.28 28.43
CA PRO A 289 4.07 4.14 29.53
C PRO A 289 2.80 3.64 30.23
N ALA A 290 2.77 3.72 31.57
CA ALA A 290 1.65 3.23 32.37
C ALA A 290 0.29 3.87 31.99
N VAL A 291 0.33 5.11 31.49
CA VAL A 291 -0.85 5.85 31.03
C VAL A 291 -1.54 5.18 29.83
N VAL A 292 -0.81 4.40 29.02
CA VAL A 292 -1.38 3.71 27.86
C VAL A 292 -2.46 2.72 28.31
N LEU A 293 -2.17 1.88 29.31
CA LEU A 293 -3.11 0.89 29.80
C LEU A 293 -4.36 1.55 30.42
N GLU A 294 -4.15 2.62 31.18
CA GLU A 294 -5.24 3.39 31.80
C GLU A 294 -6.17 3.98 30.72
N GLN A 295 -5.60 4.68 29.74
CA GLN A 295 -6.38 5.34 28.69
C GLN A 295 -7.08 4.34 27.76
N VAL A 296 -6.42 3.23 27.40
CA VAL A 296 -7.07 2.16 26.62
C VAL A 296 -8.19 1.51 27.43
N SER A 297 -8.01 1.28 28.73
CA SER A 297 -9.07 0.73 29.58
C SER A 297 -10.29 1.66 29.65
N ASN A 298 -10.06 2.96 29.77
CA ASN A 298 -11.11 3.98 29.76
C ASN A 298 -11.83 4.02 28.41
N ALA A 299 -11.09 3.97 27.30
CA ALA A 299 -11.64 3.94 25.95
C ALA A 299 -12.55 2.72 25.74
N ILE A 300 -12.08 1.53 26.11
CA ILE A 300 -12.87 0.30 25.99
C ILE A 300 -14.09 0.33 26.92
N GLY A 301 -13.96 0.92 28.11
CA GLY A 301 -15.08 1.15 29.04
C GLY A 301 -16.22 1.96 28.39
N LEU A 302 -15.90 3.07 27.72
CA LEU A 302 -16.88 3.90 27.02
C LEU A 302 -17.62 3.16 25.90
N LEU A 303 -16.94 2.27 25.17
CA LEU A 303 -17.60 1.44 24.16
C LEU A 303 -18.55 0.43 24.81
N HIS A 304 -18.15 -0.19 25.92
CA HIS A 304 -18.98 -1.15 26.63
C HIS A 304 -20.25 -0.51 27.22
N GLU A 305 -20.20 0.75 27.67
CA GLU A 305 -21.38 1.50 28.11
C GLU A 305 -22.44 1.61 27.01
N GLU A 306 -21.99 1.66 25.74
CA GLU A 306 -22.83 1.69 24.55
C GLU A 306 -23.13 0.30 23.96
N ASN A 307 -22.78 -0.78 24.69
CA ASN A 307 -22.86 -2.18 24.27
C ASN A 307 -22.05 -2.47 23.00
N ILE A 308 -20.93 -1.79 22.78
CA ILE A 308 -20.02 -1.98 21.66
C ILE A 308 -18.77 -2.71 22.14
N VAL A 309 -18.38 -3.79 21.45
CA VAL A 309 -17.14 -4.53 21.66
C VAL A 309 -16.12 -4.10 20.60
N PHE A 310 -14.90 -3.78 21.01
CA PHE A 310 -13.77 -3.54 20.10
C PHE A 310 -13.09 -4.88 19.77
N GLY A 311 -13.45 -5.51 18.66
CA GLY A 311 -13.08 -6.90 18.36
C GLY A 311 -11.61 -7.16 18.00
N ASP A 312 -10.88 -6.14 17.56
CA ASP A 312 -9.47 -6.24 17.12
C ASP A 312 -8.55 -5.41 18.03
N LEU A 313 -8.70 -5.56 19.35
CA LEU A 313 -7.83 -4.87 20.31
C LEU A 313 -6.48 -5.58 20.41
N ARG A 314 -5.43 -4.96 19.86
CA ARG A 314 -4.06 -5.47 19.82
C ARG A 314 -3.04 -4.33 19.88
N GLU A 315 -1.79 -4.66 20.15
CA GLU A 315 -0.70 -3.68 20.33
C GLU A 315 -0.45 -2.82 19.09
N SER A 316 -0.73 -3.33 17.89
CA SER A 316 -0.61 -2.58 16.64
C SER A 316 -1.76 -1.59 16.39
N ASN A 317 -2.88 -1.73 17.10
CA ASN A 317 -4.06 -0.88 16.96
C ASN A 317 -4.17 0.17 18.09
N ILE A 318 -3.09 0.33 18.88
CA ILE A 318 -2.97 1.34 19.94
C ILE A 318 -1.76 2.21 19.60
N LEU A 319 -1.98 3.49 19.34
CA LEU A 319 -0.92 4.47 19.07
C LEU A 319 -0.67 5.33 20.30
N TYR A 320 0.59 5.54 20.65
CA TYR A 320 1.05 6.42 21.71
C TYR A 320 1.76 7.66 21.15
N ASP A 321 1.14 8.82 21.33
CA ASP A 321 1.69 10.14 21.05
C ASP A 321 2.44 10.63 22.31
N ALA A 322 3.76 10.46 22.30
CA ALA A 322 4.63 10.83 23.41
C ALA A 322 4.62 12.35 23.69
N SER A 323 4.39 13.18 22.66
CA SER A 323 4.37 14.64 22.82
C SER A 323 3.18 15.13 23.63
N LYS A 324 2.08 14.36 23.61
CA LYS A 324 0.83 14.67 24.32
C LYS A 324 0.54 13.72 25.47
N SER A 325 1.43 12.76 25.75
CA SER A 325 1.21 11.67 26.70
C SER A 325 -0.15 10.99 26.50
N ARG A 326 -0.49 10.69 25.24
CA ARG A 326 -1.82 10.27 24.83
C ARG A 326 -1.78 8.96 24.03
N ALA A 327 -2.52 7.96 24.50
CA ALA A 327 -2.84 6.76 23.78
C ALA A 327 -4.18 6.92 23.05
N VAL A 328 -4.23 6.47 21.81
CA VAL A 328 -5.45 6.41 21.01
C VAL A 328 -5.61 5.02 20.42
N VAL A 329 -6.86 4.59 20.28
CA VAL A 329 -7.26 3.36 19.61
C VAL A 329 -7.56 3.68 18.15
N VAL A 330 -7.08 2.84 17.24
CA VAL A 330 -7.29 2.92 15.79
C VAL A 330 -7.84 1.58 15.27
N GLU A 331 -8.27 1.51 13.99
CA GLU A 331 -8.81 0.29 13.35
C GLU A 331 -10.18 -0.17 13.88
N PHE A 332 -11.22 0.66 13.71
CA PHE A 332 -12.62 0.42 14.11
C PHE A 332 -13.41 -0.57 13.22
N ASP A 333 -12.72 -1.38 12.43
CA ASP A 333 -13.33 -2.22 11.40
C ASP A 333 -14.08 -3.41 12.00
N TRP A 334 -13.61 -3.85 13.16
CA TRP A 334 -14.14 -4.97 13.94
C TRP A 334 -14.77 -4.52 15.26
N ALA A 335 -15.13 -3.24 15.37
CA ALA A 335 -16.09 -2.86 16.38
C ALA A 335 -17.48 -3.40 16.01
N GLY A 336 -18.28 -3.75 17.01
CA GLY A 336 -19.61 -4.29 16.81
C GLY A 336 -20.43 -4.37 18.08
N ILE A 337 -21.73 -4.58 17.93
CA ILE A 337 -22.67 -4.62 19.04
C ILE A 337 -22.54 -5.96 19.78
N HIS A 338 -22.39 -5.90 21.09
CA HIS A 338 -22.33 -7.05 21.99
C HIS A 338 -23.51 -8.00 21.75
N ASP A 339 -23.22 -9.31 21.74
CA ASP A 339 -24.15 -10.41 21.45
C ASP A 339 -24.86 -10.41 20.08
N VAL A 340 -24.76 -9.33 19.29
CA VAL A 340 -25.37 -9.21 17.96
C VAL A 340 -24.35 -9.53 16.88
N ASP A 341 -23.21 -8.84 16.89
CA ASP A 341 -22.19 -9.02 15.88
C ASP A 341 -21.43 -10.34 16.08
N ARG A 342 -20.86 -10.83 14.98
CA ARG A 342 -20.10 -12.08 14.93
C ARG A 342 -18.76 -11.82 14.26
N TYR A 343 -17.73 -12.43 14.84
CA TYR A 343 -16.36 -12.32 14.39
C TYR A 343 -15.91 -13.62 13.74
N PRO A 344 -15.08 -13.57 12.68
CA PRO A 344 -14.43 -14.76 12.15
C PRO A 344 -13.62 -15.45 13.24
N ALA A 345 -13.63 -16.78 13.27
CA ALA A 345 -12.84 -17.56 14.24
C ALA A 345 -11.31 -17.37 14.09
N THR A 346 -10.87 -16.67 13.03
CA THR A 346 -9.48 -16.34 12.71
C THR A 346 -9.08 -14.94 13.14
N LEU A 347 -10.01 -14.10 13.62
CA LEU A 347 -9.68 -12.78 14.17
C LEU A 347 -8.68 -12.95 15.32
N ASN A 348 -7.57 -12.21 15.28
CA ASN A 348 -6.46 -12.27 16.25
C ASN A 348 -5.65 -13.59 16.28
N ARG A 349 -5.72 -14.44 15.24
CA ARG A 349 -4.90 -15.67 15.15
C ARG A 349 -3.57 -15.52 14.40
N ALA A 350 -3.29 -14.36 13.81
CA ALA A 350 -2.03 -14.09 13.12
C ALA A 350 -1.51 -12.70 13.50
N ASN A 351 -0.25 -12.63 13.92
CA ASN A 351 0.48 -11.38 14.09
C ASN A 351 0.59 -10.71 12.71
N GLY A 352 -0.17 -9.65 12.47
CA GLY A 352 -0.23 -8.93 11.19
C GLY A 352 -0.34 -7.43 11.44
N HIS A 353 0.69 -6.70 11.00
CA HIS A 353 0.90 -5.28 11.24
C HIS A 353 0.19 -4.42 10.17
N GLY A 354 -0.34 -3.27 10.59
CA GLY A 354 -1.10 -2.36 9.74
C GLY A 354 -0.32 -1.70 8.60
N MET A 355 -0.98 -1.56 7.45
CA MET A 355 -0.87 -0.42 6.51
C MET A 355 -2.04 -0.38 5.54
N LEU A 356 -2.99 0.50 5.79
CA LEU A 356 -4.10 0.78 4.89
C LEU A 356 -3.69 0.84 3.41
N PHE A 357 -4.34 0.02 2.59
CA PHE A 357 -4.52 0.24 1.15
C PHE A 357 -6.00 0.07 0.80
N ARG A 358 -6.60 1.15 0.27
CA ARG A 358 -7.93 1.24 -0.34
C ARG A 358 -8.07 0.19 -1.44
N MET A 359 -8.83 -0.84 -1.13
CA MET A 359 -9.56 -1.63 -2.11
C MET A 359 -10.62 -0.70 -2.75
N VAL A 360 -10.65 -0.53 -4.09
CA VAL A 360 -11.80 0.14 -4.73
C VAL A 360 -12.77 -0.92 -5.23
N LEU A 361 -13.95 -0.91 -4.63
CA LEU A 361 -15.15 -1.60 -5.10
C LEU A 361 -15.68 -0.84 -6.33
N CYS A 362 -15.37 -1.30 -7.55
CA CYS A 362 -15.91 -0.70 -8.78
C CYS A 362 -17.10 -1.54 -9.26
N SER A 363 -18.34 -1.06 -9.04
CA SER A 363 -19.52 -1.66 -9.67
C SER A 363 -19.55 -1.28 -11.16
N LYS A 364 -19.54 -2.27 -12.05
CA LYS A 364 -19.88 -2.12 -13.48
C LYS A 364 -21.32 -1.63 -13.64
N SER A 365 -21.55 -0.33 -13.53
CA SER A 365 -22.78 0.32 -13.99
C SER A 365 -22.68 1.83 -13.82
N MET A 366 -21.81 2.50 -14.58
CA MET A 366 -21.91 3.95 -14.83
C MET A 366 -21.03 4.39 -16.02
N ILE A 367 -21.26 3.83 -17.20
CA ILE A 367 -20.98 4.50 -18.48
C ILE A 367 -22.18 4.25 -19.39
N CYS A 368 -23.22 5.08 -19.21
CA CYS A 368 -24.13 5.59 -20.24
C CYS A 368 -25.39 6.11 -19.53
N GLY A 369 -25.43 7.42 -19.34
CA GLY A 369 -26.67 8.14 -19.12
C GLY A 369 -27.41 8.34 -20.44
N ASN A 370 -28.73 8.17 -20.35
CA ASN A 370 -29.82 8.69 -21.19
C ASN A 370 -29.99 8.19 -22.64
N SER A 371 -31.13 7.55 -22.86
CA SER A 371 -32.09 8.08 -23.84
C SER A 371 -33.52 7.94 -23.32
N ASN A 372 -34.25 9.06 -23.41
CA ASN A 372 -35.69 9.14 -23.25
C ASN A 372 -36.40 8.20 -24.24
N ALA A 373 -37.37 7.42 -23.74
CA ALA A 373 -38.67 7.12 -24.36
C ALA A 373 -39.42 6.12 -23.48
#